data_AF-A0A3C0ZUN0-F1
#
_entry.id   AF-A0A3C0ZUN0-F1
#
_cell.length_a   1.000
_cell.length_b   1.000
_cell.length_c   1.000
_cell.angle_alpha   90.00
_cell.angle_beta   90.00
_cell.angle_gamma   90.00
#
_symmetry.space_group_name_H-M   'P 1'
#
loop_
_entity.id
_entity.type
_entity.pdbx_description
1 polymer ?
#
loop_
_entity_poly.entity_id
_entity_poly.type
_entity_poly.pdbx_seq_one_letter_code
_entity_poly.pdbx_strand_id
1 'polypeptide(L)'
;MKRETDRFGGYSLKQLKIVVLCGGLSTERNISFLTGSRVCQALRSRGHKAVLADLFMGFEEMDNTDRGGSASESAFDPEILFEDLPPIPEYTFDGTAPDLDAVRRSRKWQSPSLFGLHVLEVCRAADIVFIALHGKNGEDGRVQAAFDMMGIPYTGSGHLASAMSMDKIVTKMIVARHDVLTPAFHRWEFEEKGSEPEAREKFIRTVCRQTAVPCVVKTPEGGSSVGVYIVRRKEELREAVRNCMYYGNTFMTEQFIEGRDFTCAVLCG
;
A
#
# COMPACT_ATOMS: atom_id res chain seq x y z
N MET A 1 12.09 -43.39 1.70
CA MET A 1 11.57 -42.41 2.67
C MET A 1 11.03 -41.21 1.88
N LYS A 2 9.80 -41.35 1.36
CA LYS A 2 9.14 -40.32 0.53
C LYS A 2 8.47 -39.34 1.49
N ARG A 3 8.77 -38.04 1.38
CA ARG A 3 8.06 -37.00 2.12
C ARG A 3 6.60 -37.00 1.64
N GLU A 4 5.69 -37.29 2.55
CA GLU A 4 4.25 -37.10 2.34
C GLU A 4 4.02 -35.65 1.92
N THR A 5 3.47 -35.50 0.72
CA THR A 5 2.90 -34.23 0.28
C THR A 5 1.77 -33.87 1.23
N ASP A 6 1.82 -32.65 1.78
CA ASP A 6 0.79 -32.05 2.63
C ASP A 6 -0.60 -32.20 1.98
N ARG A 7 -1.34 -33.24 2.38
CA ARG A 7 -2.72 -33.47 1.94
C ARG A 7 -3.67 -32.79 2.93
N PHE A 8 -4.08 -31.57 2.63
CA PHE A 8 -5.32 -31.04 3.18
C PHE A 8 -6.50 -31.54 2.33
N GLY A 9 -7.31 -32.45 2.88
CA GLY A 9 -8.61 -32.81 2.30
C GLY A 9 -8.63 -33.65 1.02
N GLY A 10 -7.53 -34.32 0.63
CA GLY A 10 -7.54 -35.26 -0.50
C GLY A 10 -7.44 -34.63 -1.89
N TYR A 11 -7.32 -33.31 -2.00
CA TYR A 11 -7.07 -32.60 -3.26
C TYR A 11 -5.57 -32.40 -3.46
N SER A 12 -5.04 -32.82 -4.62
CA SER A 12 -3.73 -32.36 -5.08
C SER A 12 -3.88 -30.91 -5.51
N LEU A 13 -3.34 -29.96 -4.73
CA LEU A 13 -3.30 -28.56 -5.16
C LEU A 13 -2.55 -28.48 -6.49
N LYS A 14 -3.19 -27.93 -7.52
CA LYS A 14 -2.54 -27.61 -8.80
C LYS A 14 -1.34 -26.70 -8.48
N GLN A 15 -0.16 -27.02 -9.00
CA GLN A 15 0.97 -26.09 -8.96
C GLN A 15 0.57 -24.82 -9.73
N LEU A 16 0.73 -23.66 -9.10
CA LEU A 16 0.37 -22.36 -9.66
C LEU A 16 1.64 -21.54 -9.90
N LYS A 17 1.60 -20.70 -10.94
CA LYS A 17 2.49 -19.56 -11.12
C LYS A 17 1.93 -18.38 -10.33
N ILE A 18 2.67 -17.90 -9.35
CA ILE A 18 2.20 -16.84 -8.46
C ILE A 18 3.22 -15.71 -8.48
N VAL A 19 2.77 -14.48 -8.68
CA VAL A 19 3.59 -13.30 -8.42
C VAL A 19 3.28 -12.81 -7.02
N VAL A 20 4.29 -12.68 -6.16
CA VAL A 20 4.16 -11.97 -4.90
C VAL A 20 4.64 -10.54 -5.14
N LEU A 21 3.69 -9.64 -5.33
CA LEU A 21 3.96 -8.24 -5.64
C LEU A 21 4.18 -7.46 -4.34
N CYS A 22 5.37 -6.88 -4.19
CA CYS A 22 5.82 -6.21 -2.98
C CYS A 22 6.64 -4.96 -3.32
N GLY A 23 7.32 -4.39 -2.32
CA GLY A 23 8.09 -3.16 -2.46
C GLY A 23 7.18 -1.98 -2.77
N GLY A 24 7.32 -1.42 -3.97
CA GLY A 24 6.64 -0.20 -4.39
C GLY A 24 7.26 1.06 -3.80
N LEU A 25 6.70 2.21 -4.14
CA LEU A 25 7.23 3.51 -3.70
C LEU A 25 6.49 4.03 -2.46
N SER A 26 6.68 3.37 -1.33
CA SER A 26 5.94 3.62 -0.09
C SER A 26 6.89 3.75 1.10
N THR A 27 6.52 4.53 2.11
CA THR A 27 7.24 4.57 3.40
C THR A 27 7.27 3.21 4.09
N GLU A 28 6.37 2.30 3.68
CA GLU A 28 6.25 0.92 4.18
C GLU A 28 6.92 -0.11 3.25
N ARG A 29 7.72 0.34 2.27
CA ARG A 29 8.40 -0.51 1.27
C ARG A 29 9.23 -1.64 1.90
N ASN A 30 9.92 -1.39 3.02
CA ASN A 30 10.71 -2.42 3.70
C ASN A 30 9.83 -3.50 4.35
N ILE A 31 8.69 -3.11 4.94
CA ILE A 31 7.69 -4.05 5.49
C ILE A 31 7.02 -4.85 4.38
N SER A 32 6.76 -4.21 3.25
CA SER A 32 6.24 -4.84 2.03
C SER A 32 7.18 -5.95 1.53
N PHE A 33 8.49 -5.70 1.46
CA PHE A 33 9.47 -6.74 1.13
C PHE A 33 9.57 -7.85 2.19
N LEU A 34 9.55 -7.50 3.48
CA LEU A 34 9.57 -8.49 4.56
C LEU A 34 8.36 -9.43 4.50
N THR A 35 7.16 -8.87 4.25
CA THR A 35 5.93 -9.64 4.08
C THR A 35 6.01 -10.49 2.82
N GLY A 36 6.35 -9.87 1.68
CA GLY A 36 6.41 -10.52 0.38
C GLY A 36 7.41 -11.67 0.34
N SER A 37 8.61 -11.49 0.88
CA SER A 37 9.63 -12.55 0.94
C SER A 37 9.16 -13.77 1.73
N ARG A 38 8.57 -13.57 2.92
CA ARG A 38 8.02 -14.65 3.76
C ARG A 38 6.86 -15.38 3.08
N VAL A 39 5.95 -14.64 2.44
CA VAL A 39 4.85 -15.23 1.66
C VAL A 39 5.39 -16.02 0.48
N CYS A 40 6.36 -15.48 -0.28
CA CYS A 40 6.96 -16.15 -1.41
C CYS A 40 7.67 -17.45 -0.99
N GLN A 41 8.43 -17.42 0.12
CA GLN A 41 9.03 -18.62 0.71
C GLN A 41 7.98 -19.67 1.11
N ALA A 42 6.89 -19.24 1.75
CA ALA A 42 5.80 -20.14 2.13
C ALA A 42 5.09 -20.75 0.91
N LEU A 43 4.84 -19.98 -0.15
CA LEU A 43 4.24 -20.49 -1.38
C LEU A 43 5.15 -21.50 -2.09
N ARG A 44 6.47 -21.22 -2.17
CA ARG A 44 7.45 -22.16 -2.72
C ARG A 44 7.54 -23.44 -1.89
N SER A 45 7.48 -23.37 -0.57
CA SER A 45 7.51 -24.56 0.30
C SER A 45 6.28 -25.47 0.13
N ARG A 46 5.15 -24.90 -0.32
CA ARG A 46 3.94 -25.65 -0.72
C ARG A 46 3.96 -26.14 -2.18
N GLY A 47 5.05 -25.93 -2.91
CA GLY A 47 5.25 -26.44 -4.26
C GLY A 47 4.75 -25.52 -5.39
N HIS A 48 4.38 -24.27 -5.10
CA HIS A 48 4.03 -23.29 -6.14
C HIS A 48 5.27 -22.65 -6.77
N LYS A 49 5.15 -22.22 -8.03
CA LYS A 49 6.16 -21.40 -8.74
C LYS A 49 5.92 -19.94 -8.39
N ALA A 50 6.47 -19.47 -7.27
CA ALA A 50 6.28 -18.11 -6.79
C ALA A 50 7.46 -17.20 -7.13
N VAL A 51 7.20 -16.05 -7.75
CA VAL A 51 8.18 -15.00 -8.09
C VAL A 51 7.93 -13.79 -7.19
N LEU A 52 8.96 -13.34 -6.47
CA LEU A 52 8.90 -12.07 -5.73
C LEU A 52 9.18 -10.93 -6.70
N ALA A 53 8.23 -10.00 -6.86
CA ALA A 53 8.36 -8.86 -7.77
C ALA A 53 8.23 -7.54 -7.01
N ASP A 54 9.11 -6.59 -7.28
CA ASP A 54 8.97 -5.22 -6.79
C ASP A 54 8.11 -4.42 -7.75
N LEU A 55 7.00 -3.87 -7.23
CA LEU A 55 6.09 -3.01 -8.00
C LEU A 55 6.82 -1.86 -8.69
N PHE A 56 7.79 -1.21 -8.05
CA PHE A 56 8.41 0.02 -8.57
C PHE A 56 9.69 -0.22 -9.37
N MET A 57 10.56 -1.13 -8.92
CA MET A 57 11.81 -1.40 -9.64
C MET A 57 11.60 -2.31 -10.85
N GLY A 58 10.70 -3.30 -10.75
CA GLY A 58 10.49 -4.27 -11.82
C GLY A 58 11.74 -5.07 -12.18
N PHE A 59 11.91 -5.34 -13.46
CA PHE A 59 12.95 -6.22 -14.00
C PHE A 59 13.84 -5.48 -15.01
N GLU A 60 14.21 -4.23 -14.72
CA GLU A 60 15.01 -3.36 -15.62
C GLU A 60 16.39 -3.93 -15.98
N GLU A 61 16.93 -4.83 -15.15
CA GLU A 61 18.21 -5.51 -15.40
C GLU A 61 18.09 -6.70 -16.36
N MET A 62 16.87 -7.17 -16.63
CA MET A 62 16.60 -8.27 -17.57
C MET A 62 16.23 -7.77 -18.96
N ASP A 63 16.12 -6.45 -19.14
CA ASP A 63 15.88 -5.84 -20.43
C ASP A 63 17.21 -5.53 -21.14
N ASN A 64 17.38 -6.13 -22.33
CA ASN A 64 18.57 -5.96 -23.16
C ASN A 64 18.41 -4.82 -24.19
N THR A 65 17.31 -4.05 -24.14
CA THR A 65 17.10 -2.93 -25.06
C THR A 65 17.72 -1.63 -24.54
N ASP A 66 18.61 -1.01 -25.33
CA ASP A 66 19.11 0.34 -25.05
C ASP A 66 17.99 1.37 -25.29
N ARG A 67 17.98 2.48 -24.51
CA ARG A 67 16.95 3.55 -24.53
C ARG A 67 16.60 3.99 -25.95
N GLY A 68 15.56 3.41 -26.55
CA GLY A 68 15.13 3.81 -27.89
C GLY A 68 14.30 2.80 -28.68
N GLY A 69 14.22 1.54 -28.26
CA GLY A 69 13.32 0.56 -28.88
C GLY A 69 11.85 0.90 -28.62
N SER A 70 11.00 0.84 -29.65
CA SER A 70 9.55 0.87 -29.44
C SER A 70 9.15 -0.27 -28.50
N ALA A 71 8.16 -0.03 -27.63
CA ALA A 71 7.64 -0.99 -26.66
C ALA A 71 7.13 -2.34 -27.24
N SER A 72 7.28 -2.55 -28.55
CA SER A 72 6.83 -3.73 -29.28
C SER A 72 7.90 -4.81 -29.49
N GLU A 73 9.17 -4.60 -29.11
CA GLU A 73 10.24 -5.62 -29.30
C GLU A 73 11.16 -5.78 -28.08
N SER A 74 10.58 -5.73 -26.87
CA SER A 74 11.26 -6.34 -25.73
C SER A 74 11.19 -7.87 -25.89
N ALA A 75 12.35 -8.52 -26.04
CA ALA A 75 12.48 -9.98 -26.05
C ALA A 75 12.29 -10.60 -24.65
N PHE A 76 11.77 -9.85 -23.68
CA PHE A 76 11.55 -10.33 -22.33
C PHE A 76 10.39 -11.33 -22.32
N ASP A 77 10.72 -12.60 -22.13
CA ASP A 77 9.76 -13.64 -21.86
C ASP A 77 9.55 -13.80 -20.34
N PRO A 78 8.38 -13.43 -19.79
CA PRO A 78 8.11 -13.56 -18.36
C PRO A 78 8.13 -15.01 -17.87
N GLU A 79 8.00 -16.00 -18.76
CA GLU A 79 8.00 -17.42 -18.39
C GLU A 79 9.31 -17.88 -17.77
N ILE A 80 10.43 -17.25 -18.16
CA ILE A 80 11.77 -17.59 -17.64
C ILE A 80 11.80 -17.49 -16.11
N LEU A 81 11.07 -16.55 -15.52
CA LEU A 81 11.01 -16.35 -14.07
C LEU A 81 10.30 -17.48 -13.33
N PHE A 82 9.41 -18.21 -14.01
CA PHE A 82 8.69 -19.36 -13.46
C PHE A 82 9.35 -20.70 -13.80
N GLU A 83 10.25 -20.72 -14.78
CA GLU A 83 11.09 -21.87 -15.10
C GLU A 83 12.32 -21.94 -14.19
N ASP A 84 13.02 -20.81 -14.04
CA ASP A 84 14.15 -20.65 -13.12
C ASP A 84 13.82 -19.57 -12.08
N LEU A 85 13.35 -20.02 -10.92
CA LEU A 85 12.83 -19.14 -9.88
C LEU A 85 13.97 -18.27 -9.30
N PRO A 86 13.89 -16.93 -9.38
CA PRO A 86 14.90 -16.06 -8.81
C PRO A 86 15.07 -16.29 -7.29
N PRO A 87 16.27 -16.10 -6.73
CA PRO A 87 16.47 -16.19 -5.29
C PRO A 87 15.57 -15.18 -4.56
N ILE A 88 15.11 -15.53 -3.36
CA ILE A 88 14.37 -14.62 -2.49
C ILE A 88 15.38 -13.93 -1.58
N PRO A 89 15.57 -12.61 -1.68
CA PRO A 89 16.47 -11.90 -0.78
C PRO A 89 15.97 -11.97 0.66
N GLU A 90 16.90 -11.97 1.61
CA GLU A 90 16.58 -11.84 3.02
C GLU A 90 16.39 -10.36 3.36
N TYR A 91 15.21 -10.01 3.89
CA TYR A 91 14.90 -8.65 4.30
C TYR A 91 14.82 -8.59 5.82
N THR A 92 15.40 -7.53 6.37
CA THR A 92 15.24 -7.16 7.78
C THR A 92 14.59 -5.79 7.84
N PHE A 93 13.87 -5.53 8.94
CA PHE A 93 13.25 -4.23 9.19
C PHE A 93 13.67 -3.75 10.57
N ASP A 94 14.32 -2.60 10.60
CA ASP A 94 14.85 -1.95 11.80
C ASP A 94 13.91 -0.87 12.37
N GLY A 95 12.72 -0.70 11.79
CA GLY A 95 11.78 0.35 12.18
C GLY A 95 11.89 1.62 11.32
N THR A 96 12.86 1.73 10.41
CA THR A 96 13.08 2.95 9.64
C THR A 96 12.40 2.90 8.27
N ALA A 97 11.73 4.01 7.91
CA ALA A 97 11.19 4.20 6.58
C ALA A 97 12.34 4.51 5.59
N PRO A 98 12.28 4.00 4.35
CA PRO A 98 13.32 4.26 3.37
C PRO A 98 13.24 5.70 2.84
N ASP A 99 14.38 6.24 2.39
CA ASP A 99 14.43 7.47 1.61
C ASP A 99 13.81 7.23 0.22
N LEU A 100 12.56 7.66 0.05
CA LEU A 100 11.82 7.47 -1.19
C LEU A 100 12.42 8.23 -2.38
N ASP A 101 13.11 9.34 -2.16
CA ASP A 101 13.77 10.08 -3.23
C ASP A 101 15.03 9.34 -3.68
N ALA A 102 15.77 8.72 -2.76
CA ALA A 102 16.86 7.82 -3.12
C ALA A 102 16.35 6.59 -3.90
N VAL A 103 15.22 6.00 -3.48
CA VAL A 103 14.57 4.89 -4.21
C VAL A 103 14.14 5.34 -5.62
N ARG A 104 13.58 6.54 -5.78
CA ARG A 104 13.27 7.09 -7.12
C ARG A 104 14.54 7.22 -7.97
N ARG A 105 15.60 7.81 -7.41
CA ARG A 105 16.87 8.05 -8.12
C ARG A 105 17.60 6.76 -8.50
N SER A 106 17.39 5.67 -7.76
CA SER A 106 18.06 4.39 -8.06
C SER A 106 17.42 3.60 -9.20
N ARG A 107 16.19 3.95 -9.63
CA ARG A 107 15.54 3.30 -10.77
C ARG A 107 16.23 3.69 -12.09
N LYS A 108 16.79 2.72 -12.81
CA LYS A 108 17.65 2.94 -14.00
C LYS A 108 16.95 3.75 -15.10
N TRP A 109 15.69 3.45 -15.39
CA TRP A 109 14.97 4.10 -16.49
C TRP A 109 14.23 5.40 -16.12
N GLN A 110 14.15 5.75 -14.82
CA GLN A 110 13.47 6.97 -14.34
C GLN A 110 12.04 7.16 -14.92
N SER A 111 11.34 6.05 -15.22
CA SER A 111 9.99 6.10 -15.79
C SER A 111 9.00 6.76 -14.81
N PRO A 112 8.04 7.57 -15.30
CA PRO A 112 6.99 8.12 -14.46
C PRO A 112 5.96 7.07 -14.02
N SER A 113 5.98 5.87 -14.62
CA SER A 113 5.08 4.78 -14.26
C SER A 113 5.34 4.27 -12.85
N LEU A 114 4.29 4.04 -12.07
CA LEU A 114 4.41 3.34 -10.80
C LEU A 114 4.87 1.88 -10.98
N PHE A 115 4.43 1.24 -12.07
CA PHE A 115 4.87 -0.09 -12.43
C PHE A 115 6.31 -0.05 -12.98
N GLY A 116 7.17 -0.83 -12.35
CA GLY A 116 8.49 -1.24 -12.82
C GLY A 116 8.42 -1.83 -14.21
N LEU A 117 9.52 -1.75 -14.96
CA LEU A 117 9.57 -2.38 -16.27
C LEU A 117 9.28 -3.89 -16.13
N HIS A 118 8.50 -4.44 -17.06
CA HIS A 118 8.07 -5.84 -17.10
C HIS A 118 7.19 -6.33 -15.94
N VAL A 119 6.85 -5.49 -14.95
CA VAL A 119 6.01 -5.93 -13.82
C VAL A 119 4.64 -6.41 -14.31
N LEU A 120 4.01 -5.67 -15.21
CA LEU A 120 2.69 -6.01 -15.70
C LEU A 120 2.70 -7.27 -16.56
N GLU A 121 3.73 -7.44 -17.40
CA GLU A 121 3.96 -8.61 -18.23
C GLU A 121 4.14 -9.87 -17.37
N VAL A 122 4.95 -9.79 -16.32
CA VAL A 122 5.14 -10.89 -15.36
C VAL A 122 3.85 -11.20 -14.59
N CYS A 123 3.09 -10.17 -14.18
CA CYS A 123 1.80 -10.37 -13.53
C CYS A 123 0.77 -11.03 -14.46
N ARG A 124 0.77 -10.71 -15.76
CA ARG A 124 -0.11 -11.34 -16.77
C ARG A 124 0.23 -12.80 -17.05
N ALA A 125 1.49 -13.20 -16.90
CA ALA A 125 1.93 -14.57 -17.09
C ALA A 125 1.65 -15.50 -15.88
N ALA A 126 1.27 -14.92 -14.74
CA ALA A 126 0.92 -15.65 -13.52
C ALA A 126 -0.53 -16.15 -13.54
N ASP A 127 -0.81 -17.24 -12.81
CA ASP A 127 -2.19 -17.67 -12.54
C ASP A 127 -2.89 -16.69 -11.57
N ILE A 128 -2.12 -16.07 -10.66
CA ILE A 128 -2.62 -15.08 -9.69
C ILE A 128 -1.48 -14.22 -9.13
N VAL A 129 -1.79 -12.98 -8.77
CA VAL A 129 -0.89 -12.08 -8.04
C VAL A 129 -1.29 -12.01 -6.56
N PHE A 130 -0.38 -12.42 -5.67
CA PHE A 130 -0.49 -12.11 -4.26
C PHE A 130 -0.02 -10.67 -4.01
N ILE A 131 -0.93 -9.79 -3.61
CA ILE A 131 -0.59 -8.40 -3.26
C ILE A 131 -0.05 -8.36 -1.84
N ALA A 132 1.26 -8.16 -1.71
CA ALA A 132 1.98 -7.95 -0.46
C ALA A 132 2.48 -6.49 -0.33
N LEU A 133 1.76 -5.55 -0.95
CA LEU A 133 2.05 -4.12 -0.91
C LEU A 133 1.52 -3.49 0.39
N HIS A 134 2.21 -2.46 0.88
CA HIS A 134 1.81 -1.71 2.08
C HIS A 134 1.76 -0.21 1.81
N GLY A 135 0.81 0.46 2.46
CA GLY A 135 0.60 1.89 2.40
C GLY A 135 -0.10 2.36 1.13
N LYS A 136 -0.15 3.69 0.94
CA LYS A 136 -1.00 4.34 -0.06
C LYS A 136 -0.89 3.74 -1.46
N ASN A 137 0.32 3.46 -1.95
CA ASN A 137 0.51 2.97 -3.32
C ASN A 137 0.12 1.48 -3.54
N GLY A 138 -0.23 0.74 -2.49
CA GLY A 138 -0.67 -0.66 -2.57
C GLY A 138 -2.10 -0.91 -2.10
N GLU A 139 -2.61 -0.06 -1.21
CA GLU A 139 -3.88 -0.27 -0.50
C GLU A 139 -5.00 0.67 -0.96
N ASP A 140 -4.71 1.67 -1.80
CA ASP A 140 -5.68 2.68 -2.23
C ASP A 140 -6.51 2.31 -3.45
N GLY A 141 -6.40 1.07 -3.93
CA GLY A 141 -7.20 0.56 -5.04
C GLY A 141 -6.63 0.83 -6.43
N ARG A 142 -5.57 1.64 -6.60
CA ARG A 142 -5.04 1.94 -7.95
C ARG A 142 -4.40 0.75 -8.64
N VAL A 143 -3.62 -0.05 -7.92
CA VAL A 143 -3.00 -1.28 -8.46
C VAL A 143 -4.09 -2.31 -8.80
N GLN A 144 -5.07 -2.46 -7.92
CA GLN A 144 -6.23 -3.33 -8.08
C GLN A 144 -7.04 -2.93 -9.33
N ALA A 145 -7.29 -1.64 -9.52
CA ALA A 145 -8.00 -1.13 -10.71
C ALA A 145 -7.23 -1.42 -12.00
N ALA A 146 -5.90 -1.23 -11.98
CA ALA A 146 -5.07 -1.58 -13.13
C ALA A 146 -5.13 -3.08 -13.44
N PHE A 147 -5.12 -3.94 -12.42
CA PHE A 147 -5.25 -5.38 -12.59
C PHE A 147 -6.63 -5.80 -13.11
N ASP A 148 -7.70 -5.21 -12.58
CA ASP A 148 -9.07 -5.41 -13.07
C ASP A 148 -9.18 -5.07 -14.55
N MET A 149 -8.62 -3.92 -14.97
CA MET A 149 -8.61 -3.49 -16.37
C MET A 149 -7.80 -4.43 -17.29
N MET A 150 -6.80 -5.12 -16.74
CA MET A 150 -5.90 -5.99 -17.50
C MET A 150 -6.31 -7.47 -17.46
N GLY A 151 -7.33 -7.82 -16.68
CA GLY A 151 -7.77 -9.20 -16.45
C GLY A 151 -6.77 -10.03 -15.65
N ILE A 152 -5.96 -9.38 -14.79
CA ILE A 152 -4.96 -10.05 -13.94
C ILE A 152 -5.64 -10.45 -12.63
N PRO A 153 -5.71 -11.76 -12.29
CA PRO A 153 -6.27 -12.18 -11.00
C PRO A 153 -5.36 -11.79 -9.84
N TYR A 154 -5.92 -11.34 -8.72
CA TYR A 154 -5.15 -10.99 -7.52
C TYR A 154 -5.85 -11.34 -6.21
N THR A 155 -5.09 -11.38 -5.12
CA THR A 155 -5.59 -11.58 -3.75
C THR A 155 -6.01 -10.27 -3.10
N GLY A 156 -6.98 -10.34 -2.19
CA GLY A 156 -7.39 -9.22 -1.34
C GLY A 156 -8.64 -8.50 -1.86
N SER A 157 -8.89 -7.31 -1.31
CA SER A 157 -10.04 -6.49 -1.67
C SER A 157 -9.94 -5.94 -3.09
N GLY A 158 -11.07 -5.79 -3.78
CA GLY A 158 -11.14 -5.10 -5.07
C GLY A 158 -10.82 -3.59 -4.98
N HIS A 159 -10.69 -2.91 -6.13
CA HIS A 159 -10.29 -1.50 -6.18
C HIS A 159 -11.16 -0.55 -5.34
N LEU A 160 -12.48 -0.68 -5.43
CA LEU A 160 -13.41 0.21 -4.73
C LEU A 160 -13.34 0.02 -3.21
N ALA A 161 -13.35 -1.24 -2.75
CA ALA A 161 -13.24 -1.58 -1.34
C ALA A 161 -11.89 -1.13 -0.76
N SER A 162 -10.81 -1.29 -1.52
CA SER A 162 -9.47 -0.83 -1.15
C SER A 162 -9.43 0.70 -0.99
N ALA A 163 -9.89 1.44 -2.01
CA ALA A 163 -9.96 2.90 -1.96
C ALA A 163 -10.81 3.43 -0.79
N MET A 164 -12.00 2.86 -0.59
CA MET A 164 -12.91 3.25 0.50
C MET A 164 -12.31 2.96 1.88
N SER A 165 -11.60 1.84 2.04
CA SER A 165 -11.00 1.42 3.31
C SER A 165 -9.74 2.25 3.64
N MET A 166 -9.01 2.69 2.62
CA MET A 166 -7.79 3.50 2.81
C MET A 166 -8.10 4.93 3.23
N ASP A 167 -9.24 5.49 2.79
CA ASP A 167 -9.73 6.78 3.25
C ASP A 167 -10.55 6.63 4.55
N LYS A 168 -9.96 7.08 5.67
CA LYS A 168 -10.57 7.02 7.01
C LYS A 168 -11.89 7.79 7.11
N ILE A 169 -12.05 8.88 6.36
CA ILE A 169 -13.28 9.68 6.37
C ILE A 169 -14.37 8.90 5.64
N VAL A 170 -14.07 8.39 4.44
CA VAL A 170 -15.01 7.58 3.65
C VAL A 170 -15.42 6.33 4.43
N THR A 171 -14.45 5.58 4.97
CA THR A 171 -14.70 4.41 5.83
C THR A 171 -15.69 4.73 6.93
N LYS A 172 -15.46 5.81 7.69
CA LYS A 172 -16.34 6.23 8.78
C LYS A 172 -17.74 6.56 8.32
N MET A 173 -17.87 7.29 7.21
CA MET A 173 -19.18 7.65 6.64
C MET A 173 -19.99 6.41 6.24
N ILE A 174 -19.32 5.35 5.78
CA ILE A 174 -19.98 4.09 5.39
C ILE A 174 -20.38 3.30 6.62
N VAL A 175 -19.43 2.98 7.52
CA VAL A 175 -19.70 2.08 8.65
C VAL A 175 -20.68 2.71 9.65
N ALA A 176 -20.70 4.03 9.80
CA ALA A 176 -21.66 4.72 10.65
C ALA A 176 -23.12 4.55 10.18
N ARG A 177 -23.36 4.26 8.89
CA ARG A 177 -24.69 3.94 8.36
C ARG A 177 -25.14 2.50 8.65
N HIS A 178 -24.23 1.66 9.15
CA HIS A 178 -24.48 0.27 9.51
C HIS A 178 -24.45 0.06 11.03
N ASP A 179 -24.74 1.11 11.81
CA ASP A 179 -24.77 1.10 13.28
C ASP A 179 -23.44 0.67 13.94
N VAL A 180 -22.33 0.72 13.19
CA VAL A 180 -21.00 0.49 13.75
C VAL A 180 -20.55 1.76 14.44
N LEU A 181 -20.33 1.67 15.75
CA LEU A 181 -19.83 2.78 16.55
C LEU A 181 -18.43 3.17 16.08
N THR A 182 -18.25 4.45 15.74
CA THR A 182 -16.93 5.02 15.49
C THR A 182 -16.76 6.30 16.31
N PRO A 183 -15.52 6.68 16.66
CA PRO A 183 -15.30 7.93 17.38
C PRO A 183 -15.83 9.12 16.57
N ALA A 184 -16.48 10.06 17.25
CA ALA A 184 -17.00 11.27 16.63
C ALA A 184 -15.87 12.05 15.94
N PHE A 185 -16.11 12.55 14.73
CA PHE A 185 -15.07 13.18 13.93
C PHE A 185 -15.56 14.42 13.18
N HIS A 186 -14.61 15.25 12.77
CA HIS A 186 -14.84 16.38 11.87
C HIS A 186 -13.82 16.33 10.73
N ARG A 187 -14.29 16.52 9.49
CA ARG A 187 -13.43 16.69 8.31
C ARG A 187 -13.09 18.17 8.16
N TRP A 188 -11.81 18.45 7.96
CA TRP A 188 -11.28 19.76 7.68
C TRP A 188 -10.67 19.77 6.29
N GLU A 189 -11.00 20.80 5.51
CA GLU A 189 -10.46 20.99 4.16
C GLU A 189 -10.10 22.46 3.97
N PHE A 190 -8.86 22.70 3.57
CA PHE A 190 -8.35 24.03 3.30
C PHE A 190 -8.27 24.26 1.79
N GLU A 191 -9.03 25.22 1.29
CA GLU A 191 -8.92 25.63 -0.11
C GLU A 191 -7.78 26.63 -0.28
N GLU A 192 -6.66 26.16 -0.84
CA GLU A 192 -5.46 26.98 -1.03
C GLU A 192 -5.54 27.90 -2.25
N LYS A 193 -6.20 27.44 -3.31
CA LYS A 193 -6.27 28.16 -4.59
C LYS A 193 -7.08 29.45 -4.44
N GLY A 194 -6.43 30.59 -4.71
CA GLY A 194 -7.05 31.90 -4.60
C GLY A 194 -7.22 32.41 -3.16
N SER A 195 -6.61 31.73 -2.19
CA SER A 195 -6.66 32.13 -0.78
C SER A 195 -5.73 33.32 -0.50
N GLU A 196 -6.16 34.20 0.41
CA GLU A 196 -5.34 35.32 0.92
C GLU A 196 -4.14 34.80 1.73
N PRO A 197 -3.02 35.54 1.82
CA PRO A 197 -1.82 35.10 2.54
C PRO A 197 -2.07 34.63 3.98
N GLU A 198 -3.01 35.26 4.70
CA GLU A 198 -3.35 34.94 6.10
C GLU A 198 -4.46 33.87 6.23
N ALA A 199 -5.05 33.41 5.13
CA ALA A 199 -6.20 32.51 5.14
C ALA A 199 -5.89 31.18 5.84
N ARG A 200 -4.70 30.62 5.59
CA ARG A 200 -4.23 29.37 6.20
C ARG A 200 -4.16 29.48 7.72
N GLU A 201 -3.64 30.59 8.22
CA GLU A 201 -3.49 30.83 9.66
C GLU A 201 -4.85 31.07 10.33
N LYS A 202 -5.76 31.79 9.67
CA LYS A 202 -7.16 31.96 10.11
C LYS A 202 -7.91 30.63 10.15
N PHE A 203 -7.67 29.76 9.17
CA PHE A 203 -8.22 28.41 9.12
C PHE A 203 -7.72 27.56 10.30
N ILE A 204 -6.41 27.49 10.54
CA ILE A 204 -5.83 26.76 11.68
C ILE A 204 -6.42 27.26 13.01
N ARG A 205 -6.54 28.58 13.19
CA ARG A 205 -7.18 29.15 14.39
C ARG A 205 -8.63 28.69 14.55
N THR A 206 -9.37 28.57 13.46
CA THR A 206 -10.76 28.09 13.46
C THR A 206 -10.83 26.63 13.88
N VAL A 207 -9.98 25.78 13.31
CA VAL A 207 -9.84 24.35 13.67
C VAL A 207 -9.55 24.22 15.17
N CYS A 208 -8.55 24.94 15.70
CA CYS A 208 -8.17 24.87 17.10
C CYS A 208 -9.29 25.33 18.05
N ARG A 209 -10.08 26.33 17.63
CA ARG A 209 -11.22 26.83 18.41
C ARG A 209 -12.34 25.78 18.49
N GLN A 210 -12.65 25.13 17.37
CA GLN A 210 -13.79 24.22 17.24
C GLN A 210 -13.50 22.77 17.69
N THR A 211 -12.24 22.35 17.72
CA THR A 211 -11.87 20.96 18.05
C THR A 211 -11.74 20.76 19.56
N ALA A 212 -12.57 19.93 20.19
CA ALA A 212 -12.40 19.56 21.61
C ALA A 212 -11.16 18.65 21.83
N VAL A 213 -10.61 18.63 23.05
CA VAL A 213 -9.48 17.77 23.45
C VAL A 213 -9.86 16.92 24.67
N PRO A 214 -9.30 15.71 24.86
CA PRO A 214 -8.31 15.06 24.01
C PRO A 214 -8.89 14.59 22.66
N CYS A 215 -8.10 14.70 21.61
CA CYS A 215 -8.48 14.28 20.26
C CYS A 215 -7.30 13.66 19.50
N VAL A 216 -7.59 13.05 18.37
CA VAL A 216 -6.61 12.60 17.39
C VAL A 216 -6.74 13.46 16.13
N VAL A 217 -5.65 14.09 15.71
CA VAL A 217 -5.56 14.80 14.42
C VAL A 217 -4.88 13.87 13.43
N LYS A 218 -5.51 13.58 12.29
CA LYS A 218 -4.94 12.62 11.32
C LYS A 218 -5.27 12.92 9.87
N THR A 219 -4.38 12.50 8.96
CA THR A 219 -4.63 12.51 7.52
C THR A 219 -5.64 11.40 7.12
N PRO A 220 -6.46 11.59 6.08
CA PRO A 220 -7.45 10.58 5.69
C PRO A 220 -6.80 9.32 5.13
N GLU A 221 -5.78 9.47 4.28
CA GLU A 221 -5.22 8.41 3.42
C GLU A 221 -3.83 7.87 3.87
N GLY A 222 -3.39 8.16 5.10
CA GLY A 222 -2.08 7.70 5.61
C GLY A 222 -2.07 6.27 6.16
N GLY A 223 -1.02 5.48 5.87
CA GLY A 223 -0.70 4.21 6.55
C GLY A 223 0.25 4.40 7.74
N SER A 224 0.46 3.35 8.54
CA SER A 224 1.51 3.26 9.58
C SER A 224 1.69 4.47 10.53
N SER A 225 0.58 5.03 11.01
CA SER A 225 0.56 6.22 11.91
C SER A 225 1.21 7.49 11.35
N VAL A 226 1.55 7.52 10.06
CA VAL A 226 2.10 8.71 9.41
C VAL A 226 1.02 9.79 9.36
N GLY A 227 1.36 10.97 9.91
CA GLY A 227 0.41 12.08 10.00
C GLY A 227 -0.73 11.82 10.98
N VAL A 228 -0.50 11.07 12.06
CA VAL A 228 -1.43 10.86 13.19
C VAL A 228 -0.84 11.49 14.45
N TYR A 229 -1.60 12.36 15.11
CA TYR A 229 -1.16 13.09 16.31
C TYR A 229 -2.21 12.96 17.40
N ILE A 230 -1.84 12.39 18.55
CA ILE A 230 -2.69 12.40 19.75
C ILE A 230 -2.46 13.74 20.44
N VAL A 231 -3.53 14.53 20.54
CA VAL A 231 -3.52 15.85 21.15
C VAL A 231 -4.26 15.79 22.47
N ARG A 232 -3.54 16.01 23.57
CA ARG A 232 -4.11 15.93 24.92
C ARG A 232 -4.56 17.30 25.42
N ARG A 233 -3.91 18.37 24.96
CA ARG A 233 -4.17 19.75 25.40
C ARG A 233 -4.37 20.68 24.22
N LYS A 234 -5.11 21.78 24.42
CA LYS A 234 -5.49 22.72 23.35
C LYS A 234 -4.29 23.35 22.66
N GLU A 235 -3.20 23.55 23.39
CA GLU A 235 -1.98 24.21 22.92
C GLU A 235 -1.25 23.38 21.85
N GLU A 236 -1.41 22.05 21.88
CA GLU A 236 -0.79 21.10 20.95
C GLU A 236 -1.52 21.03 19.59
N LEU A 237 -2.80 21.43 19.55
CA LEU A 237 -3.63 21.32 18.33
C LEU A 237 -3.02 22.04 17.14
N ARG A 238 -2.47 23.23 17.38
CA ARG A 238 -1.93 24.09 16.33
C ARG A 238 -0.80 23.41 15.57
N GLU A 239 0.11 22.78 16.30
CA GLU A 239 1.25 22.06 15.73
C GLU A 239 0.78 20.78 15.03
N ALA A 240 -0.08 19.99 15.66
CA ALA A 240 -0.66 18.79 15.06
C ALA A 240 -1.38 19.07 13.73
N VAL A 241 -2.19 20.14 13.66
CA VAL A 241 -2.87 20.57 12.43
C VAL A 241 -1.86 20.99 11.37
N ARG A 242 -0.85 21.80 11.72
CA ARG A 242 0.20 22.21 10.77
C ARG A 242 0.95 21.02 10.19
N ASN A 243 1.28 20.06 11.04
CA ASN A 243 1.98 18.84 10.63
C ASN A 243 1.08 17.97 9.72
N CYS A 244 -0.22 17.82 10.02
CA CYS A 244 -1.14 17.15 9.10
C CYS A 244 -1.25 17.89 7.76
N MET A 245 -1.32 19.22 7.77
CA MET A 245 -1.41 20.05 6.57
C MET A 245 -0.13 20.03 5.71
N TYR A 246 0.97 19.47 6.19
CA TYR A 246 2.15 19.20 5.37
C TYR A 246 1.89 18.07 4.35
N TYR A 247 1.05 17.10 4.70
CA TYR A 247 0.74 15.94 3.85
C TYR A 247 -0.39 16.22 2.85
N GLY A 248 -1.15 17.28 3.04
CA GLY A 248 -2.24 17.68 2.15
C GLY A 248 -3.22 18.64 2.80
N ASN A 249 -4.14 19.15 1.99
CA ASN A 249 -5.10 20.17 2.41
C ASN A 249 -6.34 19.61 3.11
N THR A 250 -6.50 18.29 3.17
CA THR A 250 -7.58 17.60 3.89
C THR A 250 -7.03 16.80 5.06
N PHE A 251 -7.64 16.94 6.23
CA PHE A 251 -7.38 16.12 7.41
C PHE A 251 -8.65 15.98 8.26
N MET A 252 -8.58 15.20 9.33
CA MET A 252 -9.68 15.05 10.25
C MET A 252 -9.22 15.18 11.70
N THR A 253 -10.15 15.63 12.54
CA THR A 253 -10.02 15.58 14.00
C THR A 253 -11.04 14.59 14.54
N GLU A 254 -10.63 13.75 15.46
CA GLU A 254 -11.43 12.65 15.97
C GLU A 254 -11.38 12.62 17.50
N GLN A 255 -12.50 12.29 18.14
CA GLN A 255 -12.56 12.05 19.59
C GLN A 255 -11.51 11.02 20.00
N PHE A 256 -10.71 11.34 21.03
CA PHE A 256 -9.82 10.35 21.64
C PHE A 256 -10.66 9.35 22.45
N ILE A 257 -10.48 8.06 22.17
CA ILE A 257 -11.10 6.97 22.93
C ILE A 257 -10.03 6.33 23.81
N GLU A 258 -10.26 6.35 25.12
CA GLU A 258 -9.43 5.64 26.08
C GLU A 258 -9.94 4.22 26.25
N GLY A 259 -9.06 3.23 26.07
CA GLY A 259 -9.45 1.83 26.16
C GLY A 259 -8.36 0.86 25.74
N ARG A 260 -8.75 -0.41 25.64
CA ARG A 260 -7.91 -1.49 25.11
C ARG A 260 -8.08 -1.55 23.60
N ASP A 261 -6.97 -1.77 22.90
CA ASP A 261 -6.95 -1.98 21.45
C ASP A 261 -6.98 -3.49 21.13
N PHE A 262 -7.80 -3.88 20.16
CA PHE A 262 -8.00 -5.27 19.74
C PHE A 262 -8.03 -5.36 18.22
N THR A 263 -7.29 -6.34 17.68
CA THR A 263 -7.27 -6.64 16.24
C THR A 263 -7.84 -8.02 16.00
N CYS A 264 -8.79 -8.12 15.05
CA CYS A 264 -9.38 -9.39 14.61
C CYS A 264 -9.07 -9.62 13.12
N ALA A 265 -8.46 -10.76 12.79
CA ALA A 265 -8.26 -11.15 11.40
C ALA A 265 -9.56 -11.72 10.82
N VAL A 266 -9.91 -11.29 9.60
CA VAL A 266 -11.06 -11.80 8.83
C VAL A 266 -10.54 -12.39 7.52
N LEU A 267 -11.05 -13.56 7.15
CA LEU A 267 -10.66 -14.28 5.93
C LEU A 267 -11.94 -14.76 5.21
N CYS A 268 -11.94 -14.69 3.87
CA CYS A 268 -13.08 -15.06 3.01
C CYS A 268 -14.33 -14.21 3.23
N GLY A 269 -14.26 -12.92 2.86
CA GLY A 269 -15.39 -12.00 2.79
C GLY A 269 -16.02 -11.89 1.41
#